data_AF-A0A1I3Y7R1-F1
#
_entry.id   AF-A0A1I3Y7R1-F1
#
_cell.length_a   1.000
_cell.length_b   1.000
_cell.length_c   1.000
_cell.angle_alpha   90.00
_cell.angle_beta   90.00
_cell.angle_gamma   90.00
#
_symmetry.space_group_name_H-M   'P 1'
#
loop_
_entity.id
_entity.type
_entity.pdbx_description
1 polymer ?
#
loop_
_entity_poly.entity_id
_entity_poly.type
_entity_poly.pdbx_seq_one_letter_code
_entity_poly.pdbx_strand_id
1 'polypeptide(L)'
;MISIAKPDEATLKTALNNAELMTETGHDHQHVAQALLYMDERNHLMSNIVSAIENYLLLENSEQAKNDLLVALKRFKTFENESTAQVEAELTLDQT
;
A
#
# COMPACT_ATOMS: atom_id res chain seq x y z
N MET A 1 6.48 22.93 13.09
CA MET A 1 5.80 21.69 12.66
C MET A 1 5.75 21.72 11.15
N ILE A 2 6.45 20.82 10.47
CA ILE A 2 6.29 20.67 9.02
C ILE A 2 4.95 19.96 8.84
N SER A 3 3.92 20.70 8.44
CA SER A 3 2.66 20.11 8.01
C SER A 3 2.95 19.47 6.66
N ILE A 4 3.08 18.14 6.66
CA ILE A 4 3.16 17.37 5.42
C ILE A 4 1.73 17.35 4.87
N ALA A 5 1.41 18.31 4.01
CA ALA A 5 0.15 18.33 3.30
C ALA A 5 0.10 17.14 2.35
N LYS A 6 -1.08 16.51 2.23
CA LYS A 6 -1.30 15.46 1.22
C LYS A 6 -1.00 16.06 -0.16
N PRO A 7 -0.09 15.48 -0.96
CA PRO A 7 0.14 15.92 -2.33
C PRO A 7 -1.16 15.79 -3.14
N ASP A 8 -1.35 16.66 -4.13
CA ASP A 8 -2.43 16.48 -5.09
C ASP A 8 -2.25 15.18 -5.89
N GLU A 9 -3.33 14.70 -6.48
CA GLU A 9 -3.36 13.41 -7.18
C GLU A 9 -2.36 13.36 -8.35
N ALA A 10 -2.14 14.48 -9.04
CA ALA A 10 -1.19 14.57 -10.14
C ALA A 10 0.24 14.41 -9.65
N THR A 11 0.61 15.10 -8.56
CA THR A 11 1.94 15.05 -7.95
C THR A 11 2.24 13.66 -7.42
N LEU A 12 1.28 13.03 -6.75
CA LEU A 12 1.41 11.66 -6.26
C LEU A 12 1.64 10.68 -7.43
N LYS A 13 0.78 10.74 -8.46
CA LYS A 13 0.88 9.86 -9.62
C LYS A 13 2.20 10.03 -10.38
N THR A 14 2.70 11.25 -10.52
CA THR A 14 4.02 11.50 -11.12
C THR A 14 5.15 10.94 -10.27
N ALA A 15 5.09 11.07 -8.95
CA ALA A 15 6.08 10.50 -8.06
C ALA A 15 6.11 8.97 -8.13
N LEU A 16 4.95 8.31 -8.22
CA LEU A 16 4.84 6.86 -8.37
C LEU A 16 5.35 6.39 -9.73
N ASN A 17 4.95 7.03 -10.83
CA ASN A 17 5.47 6.72 -12.15
C ASN A 17 7.00 6.88 -12.21
N ASN A 18 7.52 7.94 -11.59
CA ASN A 18 8.97 8.15 -11.50
C ASN A 18 9.64 7.08 -10.63
N ALA A 19 8.99 6.63 -9.55
CA ALA A 19 9.47 5.50 -8.75
C ALA A 19 9.52 4.21 -9.59
N GLU A 20 8.48 3.90 -10.36
CA GLU A 20 8.47 2.76 -11.29
C GLU A 20 9.64 2.84 -12.29
N LEU A 21 9.81 3.99 -12.95
CA LEU A 21 10.93 4.28 -13.86
C LEU A 21 12.31 4.16 -13.16
N MET A 22 12.42 4.59 -11.90
CA MET A 22 13.66 4.48 -11.12
C MET A 22 14.01 3.02 -10.80
N THR A 23 13.00 2.16 -10.62
CA THR A 23 13.18 0.72 -10.42
C THR A 23 13.84 0.07 -11.64
N GLU A 24 13.58 0.58 -12.84
CA GLU A 24 14.12 0.05 -14.10
C GLU A 24 15.58 0.48 -14.37
N THR A 25 16.10 1.49 -13.66
CA THR A 25 17.39 2.14 -13.98
C THR A 25 18.57 1.80 -13.03
N GLY A 26 18.33 0.98 -11.99
CA GLY A 26 19.34 0.06 -11.45
C GLY A 26 20.42 0.57 -10.50
N HIS A 27 20.25 1.69 -9.78
CA HIS A 27 21.09 2.08 -8.63
C HIS A 27 20.21 2.38 -7.39
N ASP A 28 20.79 2.49 -6.18
CA ASP A 28 20.25 2.69 -4.79
C ASP A 28 18.85 3.37 -4.64
N HIS A 29 18.46 4.17 -5.61
CA HIS A 29 17.10 4.59 -5.92
C HIS A 29 16.05 3.47 -5.99
N GLN A 30 16.43 2.21 -6.26
CA GLN A 30 15.52 1.06 -6.33
C GLN A 30 14.81 0.79 -4.99
N HIS A 31 15.53 0.84 -3.87
CA HIS A 31 14.94 0.64 -2.54
C HIS A 31 14.02 1.81 -2.15
N VAL A 32 14.39 3.04 -2.52
CA VAL A 32 13.56 4.23 -2.28
C VAL A 32 12.28 4.18 -3.11
N ALA A 33 12.38 3.79 -4.38
CA ALA A 33 11.24 3.62 -5.27
C ALA A 33 10.28 2.53 -4.78
N GLN A 34 10.81 1.36 -4.42
CA GLN A 34 10.02 0.27 -3.84
C GLN A 34 9.33 0.69 -2.53
N ALA A 35 10.03 1.41 -1.64
CA ALA A 35 9.45 1.91 -0.40
C ALA A 35 8.30 2.90 -0.66
N LEU A 36 8.44 3.79 -1.66
CA LEU A 36 7.38 4.74 -2.03
C LEU A 36 6.14 4.03 -2.59
N LEU A 37 6.33 3.07 -3.51
CA LEU A 37 5.23 2.29 -4.08
C LEU A 37 4.54 1.42 -3.02
N TYR A 38 5.31 0.81 -2.12
CA TYR A 38 4.77 0.03 -1.00
C TYR A 38 3.94 0.92 -0.06
N MET A 39 4.44 2.11 0.31
CA MET A 39 3.70 3.05 1.16
C MET A 39 2.41 3.54 0.51
N ASP A 40 2.41 3.77 -0.80
CA ASP A 40 1.23 4.19 -1.54
C ASP A 40 0.16 3.10 -1.58
N GLU A 41 0.52 1.88 -1.96
CA GLU A 41 -0.41 0.74 -1.98
C GLU A 41 -0.98 0.46 -0.58
N ARG A 42 -0.13 0.52 0.46
CA ARG A 42 -0.57 0.38 1.85
C ARG A 42 -1.58 1.46 2.24
N ASN A 43 -1.36 2.71 1.83
CA ASN A 43 -2.29 3.82 2.08
C ASN A 43 -3.60 3.63 1.31
N HIS A 44 -3.55 3.17 0.06
CA HIS A 44 -4.72 2.87 -0.76
C HIS A 44 -5.58 1.78 -0.11
N LEU A 45 -4.96 0.66 0.29
CA LEU A 45 -5.65 -0.44 0.97
C LEU A 45 -6.23 -0.03 2.34
N MET A 46 -5.52 0.80 3.09
CA MET A 46 -6.04 1.37 4.34
C MET A 46 -7.26 2.27 4.09
N SER A 47 -7.22 3.11 3.05
CA SER A 47 -8.37 3.93 2.65
C SER A 47 -9.58 3.06 2.30
N ASN A 48 -9.37 1.94 1.62
CA ASN A 48 -10.45 0.98 1.30
C ASN A 48 -11.05 0.35 2.57
N ILE A 49 -10.23 0.05 3.58
CA ILE A 49 -10.72 -0.43 4.88
C ILE A 49 -11.57 0.64 5.56
N VAL A 50 -11.11 1.89 5.62
CA VAL A 50 -11.86 2.99 6.24
C VAL A 50 -13.23 3.15 5.58
N SER A 51 -13.28 3.22 4.25
CA SER A 51 -14.56 3.29 3.50
C SER A 51 -15.47 2.09 3.78
N ALA A 52 -14.92 0.88 3.88
CA ALA A 52 -15.70 -0.32 4.19
C ALA A 52 -16.24 -0.32 5.63
N ILE A 53 -15.48 0.21 6.60
CA ILE A 53 -15.93 0.39 7.98
C ILE A 53 -17.08 1.40 8.02
N GLU A 54 -16.93 2.55 7.35
CA GLU A 54 -17.98 3.57 7.29
C GLU A 54 -19.28 2.99 6.72
N ASN A 55 -19.19 2.25 5.61
CA ASN A 55 -20.34 1.59 5.01
C ASN A 55 -20.95 0.51 5.92
N TYR A 56 -20.13 -0.28 6.62
CA TYR A 56 -20.60 -1.29 7.56
C TYR A 56 -21.35 -0.67 8.76
N LEU A 57 -20.84 0.44 9.29
CA LEU A 57 -21.47 1.17 10.39
C LEU A 57 -22.77 1.85 9.97
N LEU A 58 -22.86 2.35 8.74
CA LEU A 58 -24.06 2.99 8.21
C LEU A 58 -25.17 1.98 7.85
N LEU A 59 -24.80 0.76 7.46
CA LEU A 59 -25.72 -0.28 7.00
C LEU A 59 -25.86 -1.38 8.06
N GLU A 60 -26.55 -1.06 9.17
CA GLU A 60 -26.85 -2.03 10.23
C GLU A 60 -27.46 -3.32 9.66
N ASN A 61 -26.87 -4.48 10.00
CA ASN A 61 -27.25 -5.82 9.52
C ASN A 61 -27.08 -6.10 8.02
N SER A 62 -26.35 -5.27 7.27
CA SER A 62 -26.01 -5.61 5.89
C SER A 62 -24.92 -6.68 5.82
N GLU A 63 -25.31 -7.88 5.38
CA GLU A 63 -24.38 -8.99 5.13
C GLU A 63 -23.39 -8.65 4.01
N GLN A 64 -23.82 -7.87 3.02
CA GLN A 64 -22.93 -7.37 1.96
C GLN A 64 -21.85 -6.44 2.52
N ALA A 65 -22.22 -5.47 3.36
CA ALA A 65 -21.25 -4.54 3.94
C ALA A 65 -20.25 -5.26 4.86
N LYS A 66 -20.71 -6.27 5.59
CA LYS A 66 -19.83 -7.16 6.36
C LYS A 66 -18.85 -7.91 5.46
N ASN A 67 -19.32 -8.46 4.34
CA ASN A 67 -18.47 -9.16 3.39
C ASN A 67 -17.44 -8.23 2.74
N ASP A 68 -17.84 -7.02 2.35
CA ASP A 68 -16.96 -6.03 1.74
C ASP A 68 -15.84 -5.61 2.72
N LEU A 69 -16.17 -5.41 4.00
CA LEU A 69 -15.19 -5.16 5.06
C LEU A 69 -14.21 -6.33 5.24
N LEU A 70 -14.72 -7.58 5.26
CA LEU A 70 -13.86 -8.76 5.36
C LEU A 70 -12.92 -8.90 4.16
N VAL A 71 -13.39 -8.59 2.95
CA VAL A 71 -12.57 -8.60 1.73
C VAL A 71 -11.48 -7.53 1.80
N ALA A 72 -11.82 -6.30 2.20
CA ALA A 72 -10.84 -5.21 2.36
C ALA A 72 -9.75 -5.58 3.39
N LEU A 73 -10.15 -6.10 4.55
CA LEU A 73 -9.21 -6.56 5.58
C LEU A 73 -8.32 -7.72 5.09
N LYS A 74 -8.90 -8.68 4.36
CA LYS A 74 -8.15 -9.81 3.81
C LYS A 74 -7.10 -9.34 2.80
N ARG A 75 -7.45 -8.43 1.88
CA ARG A 75 -6.52 -7.87 0.89
C ARG A 75 -5.35 -7.16 1.55
N PHE A 76 -5.63 -6.30 2.53
CA PHE A 76 -4.58 -5.62 3.30
C PHE A 76 -3.64 -6.61 4.00
N LYS A 77 -4.20 -7.63 4.67
CA LYS A 77 -3.39 -8.63 5.38
C LYS A 77 -2.55 -9.49 4.43
N THR A 78 -3.10 -9.85 3.27
CA THR A 78 -2.35 -10.57 2.23
C THR A 78 -1.16 -9.74 1.74
N PHE A 79 -1.38 -8.46 1.41
CA PHE A 79 -0.33 -7.54 0.99
C PHE A 79 0.81 -7.42 2.02
N GLU A 80 0.48 -7.21 3.30
CA GLU A 80 1.49 -7.11 4.37
C GLU A 80 2.30 -8.42 4.55
N ASN A 81 1.63 -9.57 4.46
CA ASN A 81 2.28 -10.87 4.58
C ASN A 81 3.21 -11.17 3.39
N GLU A 82 2.76 -10.87 2.17
CA GLU A 82 3.54 -11.07 0.94
C GLU A 82 4.77 -10.15 0.94
N SER A 83 4.61 -8.89 1.35
CA SER A 83 5.72 -7.95 1.49
C SER A 83 6.75 -8.40 2.54
N THR A 84 6.28 -8.91 3.69
CA THR A 84 7.18 -9.42 4.74
C THR A 84 7.99 -10.62 4.26
N ALA A 85 7.35 -11.56 3.55
CA ALA A 85 8.02 -12.74 3.00
C ALA A 85 9.06 -12.40 1.91
N GLN A 86 8.82 -11.33 1.14
CA GLN A 86 9.75 -10.84 0.13
C GLN A 86 11.03 -10.25 0.74
N VAL A 87 10.88 -9.46 1.81
CA VAL A 87 12.01 -8.88 2.56
C VAL A 87 12.88 -9.97 3.20
N GLU A 88 12.26 -11.01 3.76
CA GLU A 88 12.99 -12.14 4.35
C GLU A 88 13.80 -12.92 3.30
N ALA A 89 13.26 -13.08 2.08
CA ALA A 89 13.92 -13.78 0.97
C ALA A 89 15.12 -13.00 0.39
N GLU A 90 15.01 -11.67 0.27
CA GLU A 90 16.11 -10.82 -0.21
C GLU A 90 17.28 -10.78 0.79
N LEU A 91 16.98 -10.71 2.10
CA LEU A 91 17.99 -10.74 3.16
C LEU A 91 18.76 -12.07 3.25
N THR A 92 18.17 -13.18 2.80
CA THR A 92 18.84 -14.49 2.78
C THR A 92 19.73 -14.68 1.55
N LEU A 93 19.44 -14.00 0.43
CA LEU A 93 20.25 -14.07 -0.80
C LEU A 93 21.52 -13.22 -0.73
N ASP A 94 21.50 -12.10 0.00
CA ASP A 94 22.68 -11.23 0.20
C ASP A 94 23.73 -11.83 1.16
N GLN A 95 23.43 -12.96 1.82
CA GLN A 95 24.34 -13.65 2.74
C GLN A 95 25.12 -14.84 2.14
N THR A 96 24.98 -15.09 0.83
CA THR A 96 25.67 -16.18 0.08
C THR A 96 26.49 -15.64 -1.08
#